data_AF-A0A1E5A3H3-F1
#
_entry.id   AF-A0A1E5A3H3-F1
#
_cell.length_a   1.000
_cell.length_b   1.000
_cell.length_c   1.000
_cell.angle_alpha   90.00
_cell.angle_beta   90.00
_cell.angle_gamma   90.00
#
_symmetry.space_group_name_H-M   'P 1'
#
loop_
_entity.id
_entity.type
_entity.pdbx_description
1 polymer ?
#
loop_
_entity_poly.entity_id
_entity_poly.type
_entity_poly.pdbx_seq_one_letter_code
_entity_poly.pdbx_strand_id
1 'polypeptide(L)'
;MAILIESSPNTVQTSSISINHQPSTIAMMGDGFYSSVSLGPKAVIDKATALVLKELAQLPLSQRVDAPIVLADYGAADGGTSLDLINTSVSWLREHYPALPVCLYYTDLPGADFGNLFRMLNGENTKQRSPVTTNSNVHAFCTGMSFYQQLLPNGTLDLGFSASAMHYLSTMPGSIANHVHAVGATTAENELYRMVALNDWETILLQRSRELRKGGRLVMANFCIDERGQHLGNTGGVNLFDTYNSLWASMRDDGVITAEEYARTAFQQYYKSIEDTLMPFQQATNPVRQSGLRLEHYETAIVQCPFRLAFERGELPLTEFAAQFVNTHRSWTETTFRAGISTQRSPAEVTNILDELYTRYEQTVLQAPHGHGKDLLHVYLVARKAQMAL
;
A
#
# COMPACT_ATOMS: atom_id res chain seq x y z
N MET A 1 3.54 68.10 10.56
CA MET A 1 4.77 67.78 9.80
C MET A 1 5.47 66.66 10.57
N ALA A 2 5.74 65.54 9.90
CA ALA A 2 6.02 64.23 10.49
C ALA A 2 7.23 64.19 11.42
N ILE A 3 7.16 63.35 12.47
CA ILE A 3 8.33 62.76 13.12
C ILE A 3 8.05 61.26 13.24
N LEU A 4 8.91 60.49 12.57
CA LEU A 4 8.96 59.04 12.50
C LEU A 4 9.36 58.45 13.86
N ILE A 5 8.64 57.41 14.30
CA ILE A 5 9.10 56.49 15.35
C ILE A 5 9.01 55.09 14.73
N GLU A 6 10.16 54.49 14.48
CA GLU A 6 10.32 53.11 14.05
C GLU A 6 9.94 52.17 15.20
N SER A 7 9.05 51.22 14.94
CA SER A 7 8.75 50.10 15.84
C SER A 7 9.29 48.80 15.25
N SER A 8 10.32 48.24 15.88
CA SER A 8 10.84 46.89 15.59
C SER A 8 9.78 45.83 15.91
N PRO A 9 9.55 44.81 15.04
CA PRO A 9 8.71 43.67 15.39
C PRO A 9 9.52 42.58 16.10
N ASN A 10 8.99 42.12 17.23
CA ASN A 10 9.43 40.92 17.94
C ASN A 10 9.37 39.69 17.02
N THR A 11 10.52 39.07 16.77
CA THR A 11 10.64 37.77 16.13
C THR A 11 10.42 36.66 17.16
N VAL A 12 9.30 35.95 17.02
CA VAL A 12 9.08 34.66 17.69
C VAL A 12 10.02 33.64 17.04
N GLN A 13 10.97 33.12 17.82
CA GLN A 13 11.81 31.99 17.40
C GLN A 13 10.94 30.74 17.27
N THR A 14 10.58 30.37 16.04
CA THR A 14 10.14 29.01 15.72
C THR A 14 11.37 28.13 15.67
N SER A 15 11.56 27.28 16.68
CA SER A 15 12.55 26.20 16.66
C SER A 15 12.20 25.26 15.51
N SER A 16 13.00 25.30 14.43
CA SER A 16 12.95 24.33 13.36
C SER A 16 13.41 22.98 13.91
N ILE A 17 12.46 22.06 14.13
CA ILE A 17 12.77 20.64 14.32
C ILE A 17 13.35 20.18 12.99
N SER A 18 14.65 19.94 12.95
CA SER A 18 15.31 19.30 11.80
C SER A 18 14.83 17.86 11.71
N ILE A 19 13.84 17.62 10.87
CA ILE A 19 13.39 16.27 10.51
C ILE A 19 14.45 15.70 9.58
N ASN A 20 15.28 14.78 10.09
CA ASN A 20 16.20 14.00 9.26
C ASN A 20 15.37 13.23 8.21
N HIS A 21 15.42 13.69 6.96
CA HIS A 21 14.96 12.91 5.80
C HIS A 21 15.94 11.77 5.55
N GLN A 22 15.80 10.66 6.28
CA GLN A 22 16.24 9.37 5.76
C GLN A 22 15.32 9.05 4.56
N PRO A 23 15.84 8.79 3.35
CA PRO A 23 15.01 8.33 2.25
C PRO A 23 14.37 7.01 2.65
N SER A 24 13.05 7.01 2.84
CA SER A 24 12.29 5.81 3.14
C SER A 24 12.40 4.83 1.96
N THR A 25 13.16 3.75 2.12
CA THR A 25 13.21 2.65 1.16
C THR A 25 11.99 1.74 1.35
N ILE A 26 10.79 2.28 1.11
CA ILE A 26 9.57 1.47 1.03
C ILE A 26 9.65 0.74 -0.32
N ALA A 27 10.10 -0.50 -0.26
CA ALA A 27 10.13 -1.42 -1.38
C ALA A 27 9.85 -2.83 -0.88
N MET A 28 9.15 -3.62 -1.66
CA MET A 28 8.99 -5.05 -1.38
C MET A 28 10.28 -5.79 -1.74
N MET A 29 10.49 -7.00 -1.18
CA MET A 29 11.62 -7.83 -1.61
C MET A 29 11.55 -8.11 -3.13
N GLY A 30 12.67 -7.88 -3.82
CA GLY A 30 12.80 -8.00 -5.28
C GLY A 30 12.98 -9.44 -5.79
N ASP A 31 13.47 -9.56 -7.02
CA ASP A 31 13.68 -10.80 -7.77
C ASP A 31 12.41 -11.65 -7.95
N GLY A 32 11.26 -10.99 -8.00
CA GLY A 32 9.94 -11.63 -8.05
C GLY A 32 9.56 -12.40 -6.77
N PHE A 33 10.34 -12.27 -5.69
CA PHE A 33 10.05 -12.95 -4.43
C PHE A 33 8.70 -12.51 -3.86
N TYR A 34 8.42 -11.21 -3.86
CA TYR A 34 7.16 -10.67 -3.35
C TYR A 34 5.94 -11.35 -3.98
N SER A 35 5.83 -11.35 -5.31
CA SER A 35 4.71 -12.01 -6.00
C SER A 35 4.66 -13.52 -5.77
N SER A 36 5.82 -14.18 -5.62
CA SER A 36 5.87 -15.63 -5.45
C SER A 36 5.32 -16.13 -4.11
N VAL A 37 5.29 -15.27 -3.08
CA VAL A 37 4.82 -15.63 -1.73
C VAL A 37 3.54 -14.89 -1.29
N SER A 38 2.99 -14.00 -2.13
CA SER A 38 1.89 -13.10 -1.76
C SER A 38 0.49 -13.64 -2.10
N LEU A 39 0.12 -14.79 -1.54
CA LEU A 39 -1.23 -15.37 -1.72
C LEU A 39 -2.34 -14.44 -1.19
N GLY A 40 -2.11 -13.77 -0.07
CA GLY A 40 -3.06 -12.83 0.52
C GLY A 40 -3.30 -11.58 -0.37
N PRO A 41 -2.28 -10.78 -0.69
CA PRO A 41 -2.43 -9.63 -1.58
C PRO A 41 -3.04 -9.99 -2.94
N LYS A 42 -2.67 -11.14 -3.50
CA LYS A 42 -3.28 -11.65 -4.74
C LYS A 42 -4.79 -11.88 -4.58
N ALA A 43 -5.22 -12.56 -3.51
CA ALA A 43 -6.64 -12.78 -3.25
C ALA A 43 -7.43 -11.47 -3.02
N VAL A 44 -6.79 -10.45 -2.42
CA VAL A 44 -7.38 -9.10 -2.29
C VAL A 44 -7.64 -8.48 -3.67
N ILE A 45 -6.66 -8.55 -4.57
CA ILE A 45 -6.76 -8.06 -5.94
C ILE A 45 -7.80 -8.85 -6.73
N ASP A 46 -7.80 -10.18 -6.61
CA ASP A 46 -8.75 -11.05 -7.32
C ASP A 46 -10.21 -10.72 -6.95
N LYS A 47 -10.48 -10.43 -5.68
CA LYS A 47 -11.79 -9.94 -5.25
C LYS A 47 -12.14 -8.58 -5.88
N ALA A 48 -11.15 -7.70 -6.09
CA ALA A 48 -11.38 -6.41 -6.75
C ALA A 48 -11.62 -6.54 -8.27
N THR A 49 -11.24 -7.63 -8.92
CA THR A 49 -11.39 -7.82 -10.37
C THR A 49 -12.82 -7.61 -10.85
N ALA A 50 -13.82 -8.15 -10.13
CA ALA A 50 -15.22 -7.96 -10.48
C ALA A 50 -15.66 -6.49 -10.40
N LEU A 51 -15.16 -5.74 -9.40
CA LEU A 51 -15.40 -4.30 -9.28
C LEU A 51 -14.72 -3.53 -10.43
N VAL A 52 -13.48 -3.88 -10.78
CA VAL A 52 -12.78 -3.26 -11.90
C VAL A 52 -13.52 -3.46 -13.21
N LEU A 53 -13.96 -4.69 -13.53
CA LEU A 53 -14.72 -4.96 -14.75
C LEU A 53 -16.06 -4.22 -14.78
N LYS A 54 -16.75 -4.15 -13.64
CA LYS A 54 -18.00 -3.38 -13.51
C LYS A 54 -17.76 -1.89 -13.80
N GLU A 55 -16.67 -1.32 -13.32
CA GLU A 55 -16.36 0.09 -13.54
C GLU A 55 -15.83 0.38 -14.94
N LEU A 56 -15.08 -0.56 -15.53
CA LEU A 56 -14.63 -0.53 -16.91
C LEU A 56 -15.81 -0.49 -17.89
N ALA A 57 -16.86 -1.28 -17.62
CA ALA A 57 -18.09 -1.31 -18.39
C ALA A 57 -18.89 0.02 -18.36
N GLN A 58 -18.67 0.87 -17.35
CA GLN A 58 -19.35 2.16 -17.22
C GLN A 58 -18.57 3.32 -17.84
N LEU A 59 -17.40 3.07 -18.41
CA LEU A 59 -16.63 4.11 -19.10
C LEU A 59 -17.28 4.47 -20.44
N PRO A 60 -17.31 5.76 -20.83
CA PRO A 60 -17.91 6.20 -22.09
C PRO A 60 -16.97 5.94 -23.30
N LEU A 61 -16.55 4.69 -23.50
CA LEU A 61 -15.54 4.32 -24.50
C LEU A 61 -16.07 4.38 -25.94
N SER A 62 -17.37 4.11 -26.15
CA SER A 62 -18.01 4.14 -27.48
C SER A 62 -17.98 5.52 -28.15
N GLN A 63 -17.78 6.58 -27.36
CA GLN A 63 -17.68 7.96 -27.85
C GLN A 63 -16.24 8.33 -28.28
N ARG A 64 -15.28 7.40 -28.13
CA ARG A 64 -13.84 7.66 -28.29
C ARG A 64 -13.22 6.64 -29.25
N VAL A 65 -13.30 6.95 -30.54
CA VAL A 65 -12.77 6.06 -31.60
C VAL A 65 -11.26 6.26 -31.82
N ASP A 66 -10.72 7.44 -31.49
CA ASP A 66 -9.33 7.83 -31.87
C ASP A 66 -8.37 8.00 -30.68
N ALA A 67 -8.76 7.67 -29.45
CA ALA A 67 -7.92 7.89 -28.28
C ALA A 67 -7.80 6.63 -27.41
N PRO A 68 -6.60 6.28 -26.92
CA PRO A 68 -6.40 5.09 -26.10
C PRO A 68 -7.22 5.14 -24.82
N ILE A 69 -7.62 3.96 -24.34
CA ILE A 69 -7.98 3.78 -22.94
C ILE A 69 -6.71 3.71 -22.09
N VAL A 70 -6.69 4.43 -20.98
CA VAL A 70 -5.56 4.50 -20.06
C VAL A 70 -5.95 3.87 -18.73
N LEU A 71 -5.29 2.76 -18.42
CA LEU A 71 -5.41 2.05 -17.16
C LEU A 71 -4.12 2.28 -16.35
N ALA A 72 -4.23 2.55 -15.05
CA ALA A 72 -3.07 2.69 -14.17
C ALA A 72 -3.16 1.78 -12.94
N ASP A 73 -2.03 1.19 -12.56
CA ASP A 73 -1.82 0.43 -11.33
C ASP A 73 -0.88 1.22 -10.40
N TYR A 74 -1.43 1.68 -9.27
CA TYR A 74 -0.73 2.49 -8.29
C TYR A 74 -0.23 1.65 -7.11
N GLY A 75 1.10 1.49 -7.02
CA GLY A 75 1.74 0.57 -6.08
C GLY A 75 1.88 -0.83 -6.66
N ALA A 76 2.41 -0.93 -7.88
CA ALA A 76 2.47 -2.19 -8.64
C ALA A 76 3.48 -3.22 -8.07
N ALA A 77 4.43 -2.79 -7.23
CA ALA A 77 5.58 -3.56 -6.80
C ALA A 77 6.35 -4.16 -8.00
N ASP A 78 6.36 -5.48 -8.14
CA ASP A 78 6.96 -6.21 -9.27
C ASP A 78 5.96 -6.50 -10.41
N GLY A 79 4.71 -6.02 -10.28
CA GLY A 79 3.58 -6.18 -11.21
C GLY A 79 2.98 -7.58 -11.29
N GLY A 80 3.52 -8.56 -10.58
CA GLY A 80 3.08 -9.95 -10.70
C GLY A 80 1.73 -10.23 -10.04
N THR A 81 1.42 -9.54 -8.93
CA THR A 81 0.15 -9.74 -8.19
C THR A 81 -1.06 -9.15 -8.91
N SER A 82 -0.90 -8.03 -9.64
CA SER A 82 -1.98 -7.38 -10.41
C SER A 82 -2.14 -7.93 -11.83
N LEU A 83 -1.22 -8.78 -12.29
CA LEU A 83 -1.17 -9.27 -13.67
C LEU A 83 -2.48 -9.92 -14.14
N ASP A 84 -3.10 -10.77 -13.31
CA ASP A 84 -4.34 -11.47 -13.68
C ASP A 84 -5.50 -10.48 -13.85
N LEU A 85 -5.59 -9.47 -12.99
CA LEU A 85 -6.59 -8.40 -13.09
C LEU A 85 -6.39 -7.60 -14.38
N ILE A 86 -5.15 -7.24 -14.70
CA ILE A 86 -4.81 -6.53 -15.93
C ILE A 86 -5.13 -7.37 -17.17
N ASN A 87 -4.70 -8.63 -17.21
CA ASN A 87 -5.02 -9.54 -18.31
C ASN A 87 -6.53 -9.68 -18.51
N THR A 88 -7.28 -9.87 -17.41
CA THR A 88 -8.74 -9.97 -17.45
C THR A 88 -9.38 -8.68 -17.97
N SER A 89 -8.87 -7.52 -17.55
CA SER A 89 -9.34 -6.21 -18.03
C SER A 89 -9.06 -6.04 -19.53
N VAL A 90 -7.88 -6.41 -20.00
CA VAL A 90 -7.52 -6.37 -21.43
C VAL A 90 -8.36 -7.35 -22.25
N SER A 91 -8.58 -8.57 -21.77
CA SER A 91 -9.45 -9.54 -22.44
C SER A 91 -10.87 -9.02 -22.57
N TRP A 92 -11.43 -8.44 -21.50
CA TRP A 92 -12.75 -7.80 -21.54
C TRP A 92 -12.79 -6.67 -22.58
N LEU A 93 -11.76 -5.82 -22.63
CA LEU A 93 -11.67 -4.75 -23.64
C LEU A 93 -11.56 -5.30 -25.06
N ARG A 94 -10.86 -6.42 -25.28
CA ARG A 94 -10.75 -7.03 -26.61
C ARG A 94 -12.07 -7.65 -27.07
N GLU A 95 -12.88 -8.17 -26.16
CA GLU A 95 -14.21 -8.69 -26.46
C GLU A 95 -15.19 -7.57 -26.86
N HIS A 96 -15.15 -6.43 -26.17
CA HIS A 96 -16.14 -5.36 -26.35
C HIS A 96 -15.67 -4.24 -27.29
N TYR A 97 -14.36 -4.02 -27.38
CA TYR A 97 -13.71 -2.94 -28.13
C TYR A 97 -12.42 -3.46 -28.80
N PRO A 98 -12.52 -4.39 -29.78
CA PRO A 98 -11.39 -5.16 -30.29
C PRO A 98 -10.24 -4.31 -30.87
N ALA A 99 -10.54 -3.15 -31.44
CA ALA A 99 -9.56 -2.25 -32.04
C ALA A 99 -9.00 -1.18 -31.08
N LEU A 100 -9.57 -1.03 -29.88
CA LEU A 100 -9.25 0.07 -28.97
C LEU A 100 -7.79 -0.03 -28.47
N PRO A 101 -6.96 1.00 -28.68
CA PRO A 101 -5.61 1.04 -28.12
C PRO A 101 -5.67 1.09 -26.59
N VAL A 102 -4.86 0.27 -25.93
CA VAL A 102 -4.78 0.21 -24.46
C VAL A 102 -3.41 0.68 -24.00
N CYS A 103 -3.37 1.64 -23.09
CA CYS A 103 -2.16 2.06 -22.40
C CYS A 103 -2.24 1.63 -20.93
N LEU A 104 -1.28 0.82 -20.50
CA LEU A 104 -1.12 0.34 -19.13
C LEU A 104 -0.02 1.15 -18.46
N TYR A 105 -0.32 1.79 -17.34
CA TYR A 105 0.65 2.51 -16.52
C TYR A 105 0.88 1.73 -15.23
N TYR A 106 2.09 1.24 -15.02
CA TYR A 106 2.50 0.67 -13.74
C TYR A 106 3.29 1.71 -12.97
N THR A 107 2.94 1.97 -11.72
CA THR A 107 3.56 3.02 -10.93
C THR A 107 4.00 2.47 -9.58
N ASP A 108 5.21 2.81 -9.17
CA ASP A 108 5.74 2.50 -7.84
C ASP A 108 6.91 3.43 -7.49
N LEU A 109 7.48 3.30 -6.29
CA LEU A 109 8.69 4.01 -5.88
C LEU A 109 9.93 3.48 -6.63
N PRO A 110 11.02 4.27 -6.73
CA PRO A 110 12.23 3.87 -7.43
C PRO A 110 12.85 2.53 -7.00
N GLY A 111 12.59 2.09 -5.76
CA GLY A 111 13.12 0.84 -5.21
C GLY A 111 12.35 -0.42 -5.61
N ALA A 112 11.22 -0.30 -6.32
CA ALA A 112 10.47 -1.45 -6.81
C ALA A 112 11.24 -2.21 -7.90
N ASP A 113 10.95 -3.51 -8.04
CA ASP A 113 11.61 -4.37 -9.02
C ASP A 113 11.02 -4.20 -10.44
N PHE A 114 11.27 -3.01 -11.01
CA PHE A 114 10.92 -2.73 -12.40
C PHE A 114 11.63 -3.66 -13.38
N GLY A 115 12.82 -4.19 -13.03
CA GLY A 115 13.53 -5.17 -13.85
C GLY A 115 12.70 -6.43 -14.09
N ASN A 116 12.10 -6.98 -13.03
CA ASN A 116 11.19 -8.11 -13.14
C ASN A 116 9.91 -7.76 -13.91
N LEU A 117 9.32 -6.60 -13.63
CA LEU A 117 8.15 -6.10 -14.35
C LEU A 117 8.42 -6.00 -15.87
N PHE A 118 9.56 -5.43 -16.27
CA PHE A 118 9.93 -5.32 -17.68
C PHE A 118 10.12 -6.69 -18.35
N ARG A 119 10.81 -7.63 -17.69
CA ARG A 119 10.96 -9.01 -18.19
C ARG A 119 9.60 -9.70 -18.36
N MET A 120 8.71 -9.55 -17.38
CA MET A 120 7.34 -10.07 -17.44
C MET A 120 6.58 -9.46 -18.62
N LEU A 121 6.60 -8.13 -18.79
CA LEU A 121 5.90 -7.45 -19.89
C LEU A 121 6.46 -7.82 -21.28
N ASN A 122 7.75 -8.15 -21.39
CA ASN A 122 8.36 -8.65 -22.64
C ASN A 122 8.16 -10.17 -22.86
N GLY A 123 7.44 -10.86 -21.97
CA GLY A 123 7.14 -12.28 -22.12
C GLY A 123 8.29 -13.22 -21.80
N GLU A 124 9.32 -12.74 -21.09
CA GLU A 124 10.46 -13.57 -20.65
C GLU A 124 10.10 -14.49 -19.48
N ASN A 125 8.98 -14.22 -18.80
CA ASN A 125 8.44 -15.08 -17.75
C ASN A 125 7.58 -16.20 -18.37
N THR A 126 7.99 -17.46 -18.24
CA THR A 126 7.30 -18.62 -18.82
C THR A 126 6.05 -19.05 -18.04
N LYS A 127 5.88 -18.59 -16.79
CA LYS A 127 4.76 -18.99 -15.92
C LYS A 127 3.53 -18.11 -16.09
N GLN A 128 3.69 -16.90 -16.64
CA GLN A 128 2.67 -15.87 -16.65
C GLN A 128 2.60 -15.20 -18.02
N ARG A 129 1.39 -14.97 -18.53
CA ARG A 129 1.17 -14.37 -19.85
C ARG A 129 1.24 -12.85 -19.75
N SER A 130 2.10 -12.23 -20.55
CA SER A 130 2.16 -10.77 -20.66
C SER A 130 0.94 -10.21 -21.38
N PRO A 131 0.26 -9.18 -20.86
CA PRO A 131 -0.82 -8.51 -21.58
C PRO A 131 -0.33 -7.82 -22.86
N VAL A 132 0.94 -7.40 -22.91
CA VAL A 132 1.53 -6.66 -24.03
C VAL A 132 1.88 -7.56 -25.20
N THR A 133 2.52 -8.72 -24.96
CA THR A 133 2.94 -9.61 -26.05
C THR A 133 1.82 -10.53 -26.54
N THR A 134 0.79 -10.74 -25.72
CA THR A 134 -0.34 -11.62 -26.09
C THR A 134 -1.52 -10.91 -26.74
N ASN A 135 -1.54 -9.57 -26.75
CA ASN A 135 -2.60 -8.78 -27.35
C ASN A 135 -2.03 -7.72 -28.29
N SER A 136 -2.66 -7.52 -29.44
CA SER A 136 -2.32 -6.39 -30.33
C SER A 136 -2.72 -5.07 -29.68
N ASN A 137 -2.00 -3.98 -30.02
CA ASN A 137 -2.34 -2.60 -29.63
C ASN A 137 -2.48 -2.38 -28.10
N VAL A 138 -1.65 -3.05 -27.32
CA VAL A 138 -1.48 -2.83 -25.87
C VAL A 138 -0.06 -2.31 -25.65
N HIS A 139 0.06 -1.21 -24.92
CA HIS A 139 1.33 -0.53 -24.65
C HIS A 139 1.47 -0.36 -23.14
N ALA A 140 2.66 -0.62 -22.59
CA ALA A 140 2.92 -0.45 -21.17
C ALA A 140 3.94 0.66 -20.91
N PHE A 141 3.70 1.42 -19.85
CA PHE A 141 4.52 2.51 -19.35
C PHE A 141 4.77 2.27 -17.86
N CYS A 142 5.97 2.61 -17.39
CA CYS A 142 6.32 2.49 -15.99
C CYS A 142 6.82 3.83 -15.45
N THR A 143 6.46 4.17 -14.22
CA THR A 143 6.98 5.36 -13.53
C THR A 143 7.46 5.00 -12.13
N GLY A 144 8.72 5.33 -11.85
CA GLY A 144 9.37 5.17 -10.55
C GLY A 144 9.17 6.42 -9.67
N MET A 145 7.95 6.92 -9.56
CA MET A 145 7.63 8.15 -8.83
C MET A 145 6.50 7.90 -7.83
N SER A 146 6.55 8.62 -6.71
CA SER A 146 5.56 8.48 -5.65
C SER A 146 4.16 8.90 -6.10
N PHE A 147 3.14 8.09 -5.76
CA PHE A 147 1.73 8.44 -5.96
C PHE A 147 1.28 9.66 -5.14
N TYR A 148 2.10 10.21 -4.24
CA TYR A 148 1.83 11.51 -3.62
C TYR A 148 1.93 12.68 -4.60
N GLN A 149 2.57 12.45 -5.75
CA GLN A 149 2.69 13.39 -6.84
C GLN A 149 1.67 13.06 -7.94
N GLN A 150 1.47 14.01 -8.86
CA GLN A 150 0.77 13.76 -10.10
C GLN A 150 1.68 12.95 -11.05
N LEU A 151 1.20 11.80 -11.53
CA LEU A 151 1.95 10.84 -12.33
C LEU A 151 1.51 10.82 -13.80
N LEU A 152 0.28 11.26 -14.08
CA LEU A 152 -0.26 11.38 -15.43
C LEU A 152 -0.70 12.83 -15.70
N PRO A 153 -0.70 13.29 -16.97
CA PRO A 153 -1.26 14.60 -17.29
C PRO A 153 -2.74 14.74 -16.92
N ASN A 154 -3.22 15.98 -16.85
CA ASN A 154 -4.61 16.25 -16.50
C ASN A 154 -5.58 15.58 -17.48
N GLY A 155 -6.59 14.88 -16.97
CA GLY A 155 -7.66 14.33 -17.79
C GLY A 155 -7.19 13.27 -18.80
N THR A 156 -6.21 12.45 -18.44
CA THR A 156 -5.74 11.35 -19.30
C THR A 156 -6.05 9.96 -18.76
N LEU A 157 -6.34 9.80 -17.48
CA LEU A 157 -6.63 8.50 -16.86
C LEU A 157 -8.11 8.12 -17.02
N ASP A 158 -8.40 6.90 -17.49
CA ASP A 158 -9.77 6.37 -17.52
C ASP A 158 -10.09 5.54 -16.28
N LEU A 159 -9.20 4.63 -15.90
CA LEU A 159 -9.38 3.78 -14.72
C LEU A 159 -8.05 3.64 -13.97
N GLY A 160 -8.04 4.10 -12.71
CA GLY A 160 -6.96 3.84 -11.77
C GLY A 160 -7.30 2.69 -10.84
N PHE A 161 -6.34 1.80 -10.61
CA PHE A 161 -6.39 0.71 -9.67
C PHE A 161 -5.30 0.86 -8.62
N SER A 162 -5.57 0.51 -7.37
CA SER A 162 -4.54 0.39 -6.34
C SER A 162 -4.96 -0.65 -5.31
N ALA A 163 -4.03 -1.50 -4.88
CA ALA A 163 -4.28 -2.44 -3.80
C ALA A 163 -3.10 -2.48 -2.83
N SER A 164 -3.39 -2.42 -1.52
CA SER A 164 -2.39 -2.57 -0.46
C SER A 164 -1.19 -1.62 -0.59
N ALA A 165 -1.42 -0.36 -0.98
CA ALA A 165 -0.33 0.60 -1.22
C ALA A 165 -0.51 1.93 -0.48
N MET A 166 -1.71 2.51 -0.49
CA MET A 166 -1.97 3.89 0.01
C MET A 166 -2.19 3.96 1.54
N HIS A 167 -1.65 2.99 2.26
CA HIS A 167 -1.56 2.98 3.73
C HIS A 167 -0.13 3.28 4.21
N TYR A 168 0.88 3.12 3.34
CA TYR A 168 2.23 3.61 3.58
C TYR A 168 2.23 5.13 3.60
N LEU A 169 2.89 5.77 4.56
CA LEU A 169 2.90 7.23 4.70
C LEU A 169 3.99 7.89 3.86
N SER A 170 3.80 9.16 3.49
CA SER A 170 4.77 9.97 2.75
C SER A 170 6.02 10.28 3.56
N THR A 171 5.85 10.43 4.87
CA THR A 171 6.92 10.72 5.83
C THR A 171 6.69 9.95 7.12
N MET A 172 7.78 9.62 7.82
CA MET A 172 7.70 9.02 9.14
C MET A 172 7.29 10.06 10.19
N PRO A 173 6.15 9.90 10.90
CA PRO A 173 5.67 10.89 11.87
C PRO A 173 6.56 11.01 13.12
N GLY A 174 7.19 9.91 13.53
CA GLY A 174 8.08 9.84 14.69
C GLY A 174 8.28 8.41 15.17
N SER A 175 9.07 8.24 16.24
CA SER A 175 9.16 6.97 16.96
C SER A 175 7.87 6.68 17.74
N ILE A 176 7.63 5.40 18.06
CA ILE A 176 6.57 4.99 18.98
C ILE A 176 7.25 4.35 20.20
N ALA A 177 7.04 4.92 21.38
CA ALA A 177 7.89 4.64 22.55
C ALA A 177 7.90 3.16 22.98
N ASN A 178 6.74 2.49 22.91
CA ASN A 178 6.54 1.12 23.42
C ASN A 178 5.87 0.19 22.39
N HIS A 179 5.98 0.53 21.11
CA HIS A 179 5.41 -0.27 20.03
C HIS A 179 6.17 -0.06 18.72
N VAL A 180 5.98 -0.96 17.75
CA VAL A 180 6.57 -0.80 16.40
C VAL A 180 5.56 -0.28 15.37
N HIS A 181 4.27 -0.24 15.68
CA HIS A 181 3.21 0.16 14.75
C HIS A 181 2.17 1.07 15.43
N ALA A 182 1.58 2.01 14.67
CA ALA A 182 0.63 3.00 15.19
C ALA A 182 -0.59 2.39 15.90
N VAL A 183 -0.95 1.14 15.60
CA VAL A 183 -2.09 0.43 16.21
C VAL A 183 -1.89 0.14 17.70
N GLY A 184 -0.63 0.06 18.16
CA GLY A 184 -0.29 -0.09 19.58
C GLY A 184 0.34 1.16 20.19
N ALA A 185 0.27 2.30 19.48
CA ALA A 185 0.80 3.57 19.96
C ALA A 185 -0.11 4.21 21.03
N THR A 186 0.43 5.13 21.82
CA THR A 186 -0.40 5.98 22.69
C THR A 186 -1.33 6.86 21.86
N THR A 187 -2.40 7.40 22.46
CA THR A 187 -3.33 8.31 21.75
C THR A 187 -2.61 9.50 21.11
N ALA A 188 -1.64 10.09 21.82
CA ALA A 188 -0.89 11.25 21.32
C ALA A 188 0.00 10.89 20.12
N GLU A 189 0.71 9.76 20.19
CA GLU A 189 1.53 9.27 19.08
C GLU A 189 0.67 8.84 17.89
N ASN A 190 -0.45 8.15 18.13
CA ASN A 190 -1.36 7.72 17.07
C ASN A 190 -1.94 8.92 16.30
N GLU A 191 -2.27 10.02 16.98
CA GLU A 191 -2.80 11.22 16.32
C GLU A 191 -1.76 11.87 15.39
N LEU A 192 -0.47 11.82 15.72
CA LEU A 192 0.59 12.28 14.81
C LEU A 192 0.58 11.48 13.50
N TYR A 193 0.46 10.15 13.59
CA TYR A 193 0.34 9.29 12.41
C TYR A 193 -0.96 9.54 11.65
N ARG A 194 -2.07 9.72 12.35
CA ARG A 194 -3.38 10.01 11.77
C ARG A 194 -3.35 11.29 10.95
N MET A 195 -2.79 12.37 11.47
CA MET A 195 -2.68 13.65 10.76
C MET A 195 -1.92 13.52 9.44
N VAL A 196 -0.77 12.83 9.44
CA VAL A 196 0.00 12.56 8.21
C VAL A 196 -0.84 11.72 7.25
N ALA A 197 -1.46 10.65 7.73
CA ALA A 197 -2.29 9.75 6.91
C ALA A 197 -3.48 10.44 6.25
N LEU A 198 -4.13 11.38 6.93
CA LEU A 198 -5.26 12.14 6.39
C LEU A 198 -4.79 13.15 5.33
N ASN A 199 -3.69 13.86 5.58
CA ASN A 199 -3.10 14.76 4.60
C ASN A 199 -2.63 14.01 3.34
N ASP A 200 -1.99 12.86 3.54
CA ASP A 200 -1.53 11.96 2.49
C ASP A 200 -2.71 11.43 1.66
N TRP A 201 -3.80 11.02 2.32
CA TRP A 201 -4.99 10.54 1.65
C TRP A 201 -5.67 11.62 0.81
N GLU A 202 -5.84 12.83 1.36
CA GLU A 202 -6.35 13.98 0.61
C GLU A 202 -5.47 14.29 -0.60
N THR A 203 -4.15 14.32 -0.41
CA THR A 203 -3.17 14.57 -1.48
C THR A 203 -3.29 13.55 -2.60
N ILE A 204 -3.28 12.25 -2.28
CA ILE A 204 -3.44 11.16 -3.26
C ILE A 204 -4.72 11.37 -4.05
N LEU A 205 -5.86 11.55 -3.38
CA LEU A 205 -7.15 11.69 -4.03
C LEU A 205 -7.21 12.93 -4.95
N LEU A 206 -6.60 14.04 -4.54
CA LEU A 206 -6.50 15.25 -5.37
C LEU A 206 -5.64 15.02 -6.62
N GLN A 207 -4.48 14.37 -6.50
CA GLN A 207 -3.65 14.06 -7.67
C GLN A 207 -4.38 13.12 -8.63
N ARG A 208 -4.98 12.03 -8.11
CA ARG A 208 -5.79 11.11 -8.94
C ARG A 208 -6.97 11.85 -9.59
N SER A 209 -7.62 12.74 -8.87
CA SER A 209 -8.73 13.56 -9.40
C SER A 209 -8.30 14.47 -10.56
N ARG A 210 -7.06 14.97 -10.59
CA ARG A 210 -6.51 15.75 -11.71
C ARG A 210 -6.23 14.86 -12.92
N GLU A 211 -5.67 13.68 -12.69
CA GLU A 211 -5.34 12.71 -13.73
C GLU A 211 -6.57 12.14 -14.42
N LEU A 212 -7.67 11.91 -13.68
CA LEU A 212 -8.90 11.34 -14.21
C LEU A 212 -9.58 12.21 -15.27
N ARG A 213 -9.98 11.56 -16.35
CA ARG A 213 -11.00 12.09 -17.28
C ARG A 213 -12.32 12.30 -16.56
N LYS A 214 -13.19 13.14 -17.13
CA LYS A 214 -14.59 13.21 -16.70
C LYS A 214 -15.23 11.83 -16.91
N GLY A 215 -15.85 11.28 -15.87
CA GLY A 215 -16.33 9.90 -15.87
C GLY A 215 -15.23 8.84 -15.68
N GLY A 216 -13.98 9.23 -15.43
CA GLY A 216 -12.95 8.28 -15.02
C GLY A 216 -13.26 7.65 -13.66
N ARG A 217 -12.70 6.47 -13.42
CA ARG A 217 -12.96 5.64 -12.22
C ARG A 217 -11.66 5.37 -11.44
N LEU A 218 -11.77 5.28 -10.13
CA LEU A 218 -10.75 4.72 -9.25
C LEU A 218 -11.36 3.52 -8.54
N VAL A 219 -10.65 2.40 -8.55
CA VAL A 219 -10.96 1.22 -7.75
C VAL A 219 -9.77 0.99 -6.83
N MET A 220 -10.00 1.07 -5.53
CA MET A 220 -8.92 1.01 -4.53
C MET A 220 -9.26 -0.02 -3.46
N ALA A 221 -8.27 -0.81 -3.04
CA ALA A 221 -8.37 -1.68 -1.87
C ALA A 221 -7.23 -1.33 -0.91
N ASN A 222 -7.53 -0.72 0.23
CA ASN A 222 -6.50 -0.35 1.22
C ASN A 222 -6.77 -0.97 2.59
N PHE A 223 -5.71 -1.24 3.34
CA PHE A 223 -5.84 -1.63 4.75
C PHE A 223 -6.60 -0.54 5.52
N CYS A 224 -7.49 -0.98 6.39
CA CYS A 224 -8.31 -0.11 7.23
C CYS A 224 -8.46 -0.68 8.63
N ILE A 225 -9.02 0.14 9.52
CA ILE A 225 -9.60 -0.29 10.78
C ILE A 225 -11.13 -0.28 10.62
N ASP A 226 -11.79 -1.41 10.85
CA ASP A 226 -13.26 -1.48 10.80
C ASP A 226 -13.92 -0.98 12.10
N GLU A 227 -15.25 -0.98 12.13
CA GLU A 227 -16.05 -0.52 13.27
C GLU A 227 -15.85 -1.36 14.54
N ARG A 228 -15.24 -2.55 14.43
CA ARG A 228 -14.91 -3.44 15.55
C ARG A 228 -13.45 -3.28 16.01
N GLY A 229 -12.68 -2.39 15.37
CA GLY A 229 -11.26 -2.21 15.65
C GLY A 229 -10.37 -3.29 15.01
N GLN A 230 -10.92 -4.14 14.15
CA GLN A 230 -10.14 -5.15 13.44
C GLN A 230 -9.26 -4.48 12.39
N HIS A 231 -8.11 -5.07 12.09
CA HIS A 231 -7.14 -4.59 11.11
C HIS A 231 -6.18 -5.70 10.67
N LEU A 232 -5.21 -5.39 9.79
CA LEU A 232 -4.20 -6.35 9.36
C LEU A 232 -3.54 -7.03 10.58
N GLY A 233 -3.63 -8.36 10.63
CA GLY A 233 -3.02 -9.13 11.72
C GLY A 233 -3.70 -8.96 13.09
N ASN A 234 -4.90 -8.39 13.12
CA ASN A 234 -5.76 -8.32 14.30
C ASN A 234 -7.24 -8.47 13.88
N THR A 235 -7.65 -9.68 13.54
CA THR A 235 -9.04 -10.04 13.18
C THR A 235 -9.66 -11.01 14.19
N GLY A 236 -9.06 -11.11 15.38
CA GLY A 236 -9.29 -12.16 16.38
C GLY A 236 -8.07 -13.08 16.48
N GLY A 237 -7.82 -13.61 17.69
CA GLY A 237 -6.62 -14.42 17.95
C GLY A 237 -5.42 -13.58 18.38
N VAL A 238 -4.23 -13.93 17.90
CA VAL A 238 -2.96 -13.30 18.28
C VAL A 238 -2.68 -12.09 17.39
N ASN A 239 -2.43 -10.92 17.99
CA ASN A 239 -2.09 -9.70 17.26
C ASN A 239 -0.64 -9.77 16.71
N LEU A 240 -0.52 -9.62 15.39
CA LEU A 240 0.74 -9.64 14.65
C LEU A 240 1.73 -8.58 15.14
N PHE A 241 1.28 -7.34 15.33
CA PHE A 241 2.17 -6.23 15.69
C PHE A 241 2.56 -6.26 17.16
N ASP A 242 1.65 -6.71 18.05
CA ASP A 242 1.99 -6.93 19.46
C ASP A 242 3.05 -8.03 19.60
N THR A 243 2.94 -9.09 18.80
CA THR A 243 3.95 -10.17 18.74
C THR A 243 5.30 -9.61 18.28
N TYR A 244 5.32 -8.86 17.18
CA TYR A 244 6.55 -8.22 16.70
C TYR A 244 7.18 -7.29 17.71
N ASN A 245 6.37 -6.45 18.37
CA ASN A 245 6.84 -5.54 19.41
C ASN A 245 7.49 -6.31 20.57
N SER A 246 6.83 -7.38 21.04
CA SER A 246 7.31 -8.20 22.14
C SER A 246 8.64 -8.89 21.80
N LEU A 247 8.75 -9.44 20.60
CA LEU A 247 9.98 -10.08 20.11
C LEU A 247 11.12 -9.06 19.95
N TRP A 248 10.86 -7.91 19.33
CA TRP A 248 11.86 -6.86 19.17
C TRP A 248 12.32 -6.29 20.51
N ALA A 249 11.40 -6.11 21.48
CA ALA A 249 11.73 -5.73 22.84
C ALA A 249 12.58 -6.79 23.55
N SER A 250 12.28 -8.09 23.40
CA SER A 250 13.10 -9.17 23.98
C SER A 250 14.53 -9.16 23.43
N MET A 251 14.70 -8.87 22.13
CA MET A 251 16.03 -8.78 21.52
C MET A 251 16.83 -7.59 22.05
N ARG A 252 16.15 -6.50 22.42
CA ARG A 252 16.77 -5.38 23.13
C ARG A 252 17.22 -5.81 24.53
N ASP A 253 16.33 -6.48 25.25
CA ASP A 253 16.60 -6.91 26.63
C ASP A 253 17.74 -7.94 26.70
N ASP A 254 17.85 -8.80 25.69
CA ASP A 254 18.95 -9.76 25.51
C ASP A 254 20.26 -9.11 25.00
N GLY A 255 20.24 -7.81 24.64
CA GLY A 255 21.40 -7.09 24.11
C GLY A 255 21.74 -7.38 22.64
N VAL A 256 20.87 -8.05 21.90
CA VAL A 256 21.03 -8.28 20.44
C VAL A 256 20.92 -6.95 19.68
N ILE A 257 19.97 -6.11 20.10
CA ILE A 257 19.80 -4.73 19.61
C ILE A 257 19.90 -3.71 20.75
N THR A 258 20.20 -2.46 20.42
CA THR A 258 20.24 -1.38 21.42
C THR A 258 18.85 -0.79 21.68
N ALA A 259 18.71 -0.05 22.79
CA ALA A 259 17.48 0.71 23.07
C ALA A 259 17.18 1.77 21.99
N GLU A 260 18.21 2.35 21.37
CA GLU A 260 18.05 3.30 20.26
C GLU A 260 17.53 2.61 18.99
N GLU A 261 18.05 1.42 18.68
CA GLU A 261 17.56 0.62 17.55
C GLU A 261 16.11 0.19 17.75
N TYR A 262 15.74 -0.22 18.96
CA TYR A 262 14.33 -0.48 19.31
C TYR A 262 13.46 0.77 19.10
N ALA A 263 13.85 1.91 19.67
CA ALA A 263 13.07 3.15 19.61
C ALA A 263 12.91 3.72 18.19
N ARG A 264 13.90 3.49 17.31
CA ARG A 264 13.85 3.93 15.90
C ARG A 264 13.02 2.99 15.01
N THR A 265 12.76 1.76 15.44
CA THR A 265 11.96 0.82 14.65
C THR A 265 10.47 1.14 14.79
N ALA A 266 9.92 1.78 13.77
CA ALA A 266 8.48 1.86 13.61
C ALA A 266 8.05 1.79 12.14
N PHE A 267 6.90 1.20 11.88
CA PHE A 267 6.31 1.10 10.55
C PHE A 267 5.87 2.48 10.06
N GLN A 268 6.31 2.88 8.87
CA GLN A 268 5.82 4.05 8.15
C GLN A 268 4.47 3.74 7.47
N GLN A 269 3.50 3.31 8.27
CA GLN A 269 2.17 2.90 7.83
C GLN A 269 1.10 3.43 8.79
N TYR A 270 -0.10 3.65 8.27
CA TYR A 270 -1.29 3.92 9.07
C TYR A 270 -2.54 3.31 8.45
N TYR A 271 -3.33 2.65 9.29
CA TYR A 271 -4.63 2.09 8.90
C TYR A 271 -5.72 3.07 9.30
N LYS A 272 -6.28 3.75 8.29
CA LYS A 272 -7.38 4.70 8.49
C LYS A 272 -8.63 3.96 8.94
N SER A 273 -9.42 4.57 9.80
CA SER A 273 -10.78 4.10 10.07
C SER A 273 -11.64 4.22 8.80
N ILE A 274 -12.80 3.56 8.78
CA ILE A 274 -13.78 3.76 7.71
C ILE A 274 -14.23 5.21 7.64
N GLU A 275 -14.48 5.86 8.78
CA GLU A 275 -14.85 7.28 8.83
C GLU A 275 -13.79 8.17 8.19
N ASP A 276 -12.52 8.01 8.59
CA ASP A 276 -11.39 8.77 8.05
C ASP A 276 -11.20 8.56 6.55
N THR A 277 -11.44 7.33 6.08
CA THR A 277 -11.33 6.97 4.67
C THR A 277 -12.39 7.67 3.83
N LEU A 278 -13.63 7.76 4.33
CA LEU A 278 -14.78 8.26 3.59
C LEU A 278 -14.95 9.79 3.69
N MET A 279 -14.43 10.41 4.76
CA MET A 279 -14.58 11.83 5.06
C MET A 279 -14.31 12.77 3.86
N PRO A 280 -13.21 12.60 3.08
CA PRO A 280 -12.91 13.51 1.96
C PRO A 280 -13.98 13.52 0.85
N PHE A 281 -14.76 12.43 0.73
CA PHE A 281 -15.82 12.31 -0.27
C PHE A 281 -17.18 12.84 0.21
N GLN A 282 -17.38 12.91 1.53
CA GLN A 282 -18.67 13.25 2.14
C GLN A 282 -18.80 14.74 2.42
N GLN A 283 -17.73 15.39 2.91
CA GLN A 283 -17.78 16.79 3.30
C GLN A 283 -17.82 17.73 2.09
N ALA A 284 -18.87 18.57 2.01
CA ALA A 284 -19.06 19.52 0.90
C ALA A 284 -17.90 20.52 0.73
N THR A 285 -17.25 20.87 1.84
CA THR A 285 -16.12 21.80 1.91
C THR A 285 -14.77 21.15 1.65
N ASN A 286 -14.67 19.82 1.64
CA ASN A 286 -13.39 19.16 1.45
C ASN A 286 -12.91 19.31 -0.02
N PRO A 287 -11.62 19.65 -0.25
CA PRO A 287 -11.06 19.82 -1.59
C PRO A 287 -11.26 18.63 -2.53
N VAL A 288 -11.21 17.39 -2.02
CA VAL A 288 -11.43 16.18 -2.82
C VAL A 288 -12.83 16.17 -3.41
N ARG A 289 -13.86 16.42 -2.60
CA ARG A 289 -15.23 16.51 -3.09
C ARG A 289 -15.41 17.70 -4.02
N GLN A 290 -14.82 18.86 -3.72
CA GLN A 290 -14.87 20.04 -4.59
C GLN A 290 -14.18 19.81 -5.95
N SER A 291 -13.14 18.98 -5.99
CA SER A 291 -12.47 18.59 -7.23
C SER A 291 -13.37 17.78 -8.18
N GLY A 292 -14.56 17.36 -7.73
CA GLY A 292 -15.50 16.57 -8.52
C GLY A 292 -15.36 15.06 -8.32
N LEU A 293 -14.47 14.60 -7.43
CA LEU A 293 -14.41 13.17 -7.09
C LEU A 293 -15.62 12.80 -6.22
N ARG A 294 -16.29 11.70 -6.54
CA ARG A 294 -17.48 11.21 -5.83
C ARG A 294 -17.27 9.75 -5.46
N LEU A 295 -17.57 9.39 -4.23
CA LEU A 295 -17.65 7.99 -3.82
C LEU A 295 -18.93 7.38 -4.42
N GLU A 296 -18.79 6.25 -5.10
CA GLU A 296 -19.90 5.51 -5.70
C GLU A 296 -20.19 4.22 -4.90
N HIS A 297 -19.15 3.61 -4.34
CA HIS A 297 -19.28 2.38 -3.56
C HIS A 297 -18.16 2.26 -2.53
N TYR A 298 -18.45 1.64 -1.40
CA TYR A 298 -17.44 1.07 -0.53
C TYR A 298 -17.96 -0.21 0.14
N GLU A 299 -17.05 -1.14 0.44
CA GLU A 299 -17.30 -2.29 1.30
C GLU A 299 -16.01 -2.66 2.05
N THR A 300 -16.14 -3.24 3.23
CA THR A 300 -15.02 -3.87 3.93
C THR A 300 -15.04 -5.37 3.69
N ALA A 301 -13.87 -5.99 3.59
CA ALA A 301 -13.79 -7.45 3.54
C ALA A 301 -12.50 -7.95 4.15
N ILE A 302 -12.60 -9.16 4.71
CA ILE A 302 -11.48 -9.90 5.27
C ILE A 302 -11.11 -11.00 4.28
N VAL A 303 -9.86 -10.99 3.81
CA VAL A 303 -9.23 -12.13 3.17
C VAL A 303 -8.51 -12.93 4.27
N GLN A 304 -9.03 -14.11 4.56
CA GLN A 304 -8.50 -14.97 5.61
C GLN A 304 -7.10 -15.49 5.26
N CYS A 305 -6.27 -15.68 6.28
CA CYS A 305 -4.91 -16.19 6.14
C CYS A 305 -4.94 -17.64 5.62
N PRO A 306 -4.45 -17.91 4.38
CA PRO A 306 -4.56 -19.24 3.79
C PRO A 306 -3.76 -20.30 4.57
N PHE A 307 -2.60 -19.93 5.12
CA PHE A 307 -1.76 -20.85 5.89
C PHE A 307 -2.42 -21.25 7.20
N ARG A 308 -3.06 -20.30 7.91
CA ARG A 308 -3.82 -20.59 9.13
C ARG A 308 -4.98 -21.54 8.81
N LEU A 309 -5.75 -21.26 7.76
CA LEU A 309 -6.86 -22.11 7.36
C LEU A 309 -6.41 -23.53 6.97
N ALA A 310 -5.32 -23.66 6.22
CA ALA A 310 -4.77 -24.97 5.85
C ALA A 310 -4.29 -25.75 7.07
N PHE A 311 -3.63 -25.08 8.03
CA PHE A 311 -3.23 -25.70 9.30
C PHE A 311 -4.44 -26.14 10.13
N GLU A 312 -5.44 -25.27 10.32
CA GLU A 312 -6.67 -25.59 11.07
C GLU A 312 -7.47 -26.75 10.46
N ARG A 313 -7.38 -26.95 9.14
CA ARG A 313 -7.98 -28.08 8.42
C ARG A 313 -7.14 -29.35 8.43
N GLY A 314 -5.91 -29.30 8.94
CA GLY A 314 -4.96 -30.43 8.91
C GLY A 314 -4.32 -30.67 7.54
N GLU A 315 -4.40 -29.71 6.62
CA GLU A 315 -3.83 -29.76 5.27
C GLU A 315 -2.37 -29.29 5.23
N LEU A 316 -1.93 -28.53 6.25
CA LEU A 316 -0.58 -27.99 6.37
C LEU A 316 0.04 -28.43 7.71
N PRO A 317 1.17 -29.16 7.73
CA PRO A 317 1.86 -29.54 8.96
C PRO A 317 2.30 -28.31 9.77
N LEU A 318 2.36 -28.43 11.11
CA LEU A 318 2.73 -27.34 12.02
C LEU A 318 4.05 -26.64 11.63
N THR A 319 5.09 -27.41 11.30
CA THR A 319 6.39 -26.86 10.93
C THR A 319 6.34 -26.07 9.62
N GLU A 320 5.56 -26.54 8.65
CA GLU A 320 5.35 -25.83 7.40
C GLU A 320 4.47 -24.59 7.58
N PHE A 321 3.45 -24.67 8.43
CA PHE A 321 2.62 -23.52 8.80
C PHE A 321 3.46 -22.41 9.40
N ALA A 322 4.26 -22.71 10.43
CA ALA A 322 5.11 -21.72 11.10
C ALA A 322 6.06 -21.03 10.10
N ALA A 323 6.78 -21.81 9.29
CA ALA A 323 7.72 -21.29 8.31
C ALA A 323 7.03 -20.45 7.21
N GLN A 324 5.96 -20.95 6.58
CA GLN A 324 5.28 -20.26 5.48
C GLN A 324 4.55 -19.00 5.96
N PHE A 325 3.90 -19.07 7.14
CA PHE A 325 3.27 -17.92 7.77
C PHE A 325 4.28 -16.80 8.02
N VAL A 326 5.43 -17.12 8.65
CA VAL A 326 6.46 -16.14 8.97
C VAL A 326 7.12 -15.54 7.73
N ASN A 327 7.47 -16.37 6.75
CA ASN A 327 8.06 -15.91 5.49
C ASN A 327 7.13 -14.95 4.73
N THR A 328 5.81 -15.18 4.79
CA THR A 328 4.82 -14.33 4.11
C THR A 328 4.76 -12.90 4.68
N HIS A 329 5.08 -12.72 5.96
CA HIS A 329 5.16 -11.37 6.53
C HIS A 329 6.57 -10.79 6.56
N ARG A 330 7.61 -11.63 6.61
CA ARG A 330 8.99 -11.20 6.36
C ARG A 330 9.16 -10.40 5.06
N SER A 331 8.45 -10.79 4.00
CA SER A 331 8.53 -10.16 2.67
C SER A 331 8.24 -8.65 2.61
N TRP A 332 7.54 -8.10 3.60
CA TRP A 332 7.21 -6.67 3.67
C TRP A 332 7.59 -6.02 5.01
N THR A 333 7.83 -6.80 6.08
CA THR A 333 8.24 -6.24 7.38
C THR A 333 9.76 -6.06 7.49
N GLU A 334 10.56 -6.85 6.77
CA GLU A 334 12.02 -6.86 6.97
C GLU A 334 12.65 -5.50 6.72
N THR A 335 12.16 -4.77 5.72
CA THR A 335 12.64 -3.42 5.40
C THR A 335 12.45 -2.44 6.56
N THR A 336 11.37 -2.57 7.32
CA THR A 336 11.11 -1.72 8.50
C THR A 336 12.07 -2.06 9.63
N PHE A 337 12.25 -3.34 9.96
CA PHE A 337 13.18 -3.75 11.02
C PHE A 337 14.63 -3.43 10.65
N ARG A 338 15.01 -3.62 9.38
CA ARG A 338 16.31 -3.24 8.84
C ARG A 338 16.58 -1.74 8.99
N ALA A 339 15.58 -0.90 8.74
CA ALA A 339 15.70 0.55 8.85
C ALA A 339 15.91 1.05 10.30
N GLY A 340 15.46 0.29 11.30
CA GLY A 340 15.72 0.62 12.71
C GLY A 340 17.12 0.28 13.20
N ILE A 341 17.79 -0.68 12.56
CA ILE A 341 19.14 -1.12 12.90
C ILE A 341 20.17 -0.03 12.51
N SER A 342 21.19 0.16 13.35
CA SER A 342 22.23 1.17 13.12
C SER A 342 22.99 0.92 11.80
N THR A 343 23.19 1.99 11.02
CA THR A 343 24.02 1.97 9.80
C THR A 343 25.50 1.74 10.10
N GLN A 344 25.91 1.71 11.37
CA GLN A 344 27.27 1.37 11.79
C GLN A 344 27.49 -0.14 11.90
N ARG A 345 26.42 -0.96 11.93
CA ARG A 345 26.55 -2.42 11.92
C ARG A 345 26.98 -2.90 10.53
N SER A 346 27.79 -3.95 10.48
CA SER A 346 28.15 -4.60 9.22
C SER A 346 26.92 -5.26 8.57
N PRO A 347 26.90 -5.46 7.24
CA PRO A 347 25.81 -6.16 6.56
C PRO A 347 25.53 -7.55 7.14
N ALA A 348 26.56 -8.28 7.56
CA ALA A 348 26.41 -9.60 8.18
C ALA A 348 25.71 -9.53 9.54
N GLU A 349 26.06 -8.55 10.38
CA GLU A 349 25.37 -8.34 11.66
C GLU A 349 23.90 -7.97 11.45
N VAL A 350 23.60 -7.09 10.50
CA VAL A 350 22.22 -6.73 10.15
C VAL A 350 21.43 -7.97 9.73
N THR A 351 21.98 -8.81 8.85
CA THR A 351 21.34 -10.06 8.43
C THR A 351 21.11 -10.99 9.61
N ASN A 352 22.11 -11.21 10.48
CA ASN A 352 21.98 -12.09 11.65
C ASN A 352 20.89 -11.62 12.62
N ILE A 353 20.78 -10.31 12.86
CA ILE A 353 19.72 -9.74 13.72
C ILE A 353 18.33 -9.99 13.12
N LEU A 354 18.18 -9.76 11.81
CA LEU A 354 16.90 -9.97 11.14
C LEU A 354 16.52 -11.44 11.16
N ASP A 355 17.46 -12.34 10.83
CA ASP A 355 17.24 -13.78 10.90
C ASP A 355 16.82 -14.22 12.30
N GLU A 356 17.48 -13.73 13.34
CA GLU A 356 17.12 -14.00 14.74
C GLU A 356 15.67 -13.57 15.06
N LEU A 357 15.23 -12.38 14.63
CA LEU A 357 13.85 -11.94 14.82
C LEU A 357 12.84 -12.93 14.21
N TYR A 358 13.07 -13.34 12.96
CA TYR A 358 12.14 -14.24 12.27
C TYR A 358 12.22 -15.67 12.80
N THR A 359 13.39 -16.14 13.23
CA THR A 359 13.54 -17.41 13.94
C THR A 359 12.76 -17.39 15.25
N ARG A 360 12.87 -16.33 16.07
CA ARG A 360 12.07 -16.20 17.30
C ARG A 360 10.57 -16.17 17.02
N TYR A 361 10.15 -15.52 15.94
CA TYR A 361 8.75 -15.53 15.52
C TYR A 361 8.30 -16.96 15.17
N GLU A 362 9.06 -17.68 14.35
CA GLU A 362 8.74 -19.06 13.98
C GLU A 362 8.63 -19.96 15.22
N GLN A 363 9.56 -19.84 16.18
CA GLN A 363 9.49 -20.57 17.44
C GLN A 363 8.25 -20.22 18.26
N THR A 364 7.83 -18.95 18.27
CA THR A 364 6.58 -18.52 18.93
C THR A 364 5.37 -19.27 18.35
N VAL A 365 5.30 -19.36 17.01
CA VAL A 365 4.21 -20.06 16.31
C VAL A 365 4.28 -21.58 16.54
N LEU A 366 5.48 -22.17 16.57
CA LEU A 366 5.66 -23.59 16.86
C LEU A 366 5.20 -23.97 18.27
N GLN A 367 5.42 -23.09 19.25
CA GLN A 367 5.04 -23.32 20.65
C GLN A 367 3.54 -23.12 20.90
N ALA A 368 2.92 -22.14 20.25
CA ALA A 368 1.51 -21.80 20.45
C ALA A 368 0.81 -21.49 19.11
N PRO A 369 0.54 -22.49 18.26
CA PRO A 369 0.15 -22.25 16.87
C PRO A 369 -1.25 -21.66 16.67
N HIS A 370 -2.13 -21.78 17.66
CA HIS A 370 -3.53 -21.36 17.52
C HIS A 370 -3.68 -19.84 17.62
N GLY A 371 -4.47 -19.27 16.71
CA GLY A 371 -4.77 -17.83 16.69
C GLY A 371 -3.76 -16.98 15.92
N HIS A 372 -2.63 -17.53 15.48
CA HIS A 372 -1.72 -16.83 14.58
C HIS A 372 -2.30 -16.78 13.17
N GLY A 373 -2.49 -15.58 12.64
CA GLY A 373 -2.96 -15.37 11.28
C GLY A 373 -2.63 -13.97 10.78
N LYS A 374 -2.49 -13.84 9.46
CA LYS A 374 -2.32 -12.59 8.74
C LYS A 374 -3.52 -12.40 7.83
N ASP A 375 -4.69 -12.35 8.45
CA ASP A 375 -5.91 -11.96 7.74
C ASP A 375 -5.72 -10.52 7.26
N LEU A 376 -6.14 -10.26 6.02
CA LEU A 376 -6.05 -8.95 5.40
C LEU A 376 -7.43 -8.30 5.44
N LEU A 377 -7.57 -7.26 6.25
CA LEU A 377 -8.78 -6.44 6.27
C LEU A 377 -8.57 -5.22 5.38
N HIS A 378 -9.40 -5.11 4.33
CA HIS A 378 -9.36 -4.01 3.39
C HIS A 378 -10.72 -3.33 3.27
N VAL A 379 -10.68 -2.02 3.04
CA VAL A 379 -11.79 -1.27 2.47
C VAL A 379 -11.60 -1.20 0.95
N TYR A 380 -12.58 -1.73 0.23
CA TYR A 380 -12.72 -1.63 -1.21
C TYR A 380 -13.54 -0.39 -1.51
N LEU A 381 -13.05 0.48 -2.38
CA LEU A 381 -13.62 1.79 -2.68
C LEU A 381 -13.72 1.96 -4.19
N VAL A 382 -14.85 2.50 -4.64
CA VAL A 382 -15.01 3.00 -6.00
C VAL A 382 -15.30 4.49 -5.94
N ALA A 383 -14.47 5.27 -6.62
CA ALA A 383 -14.70 6.69 -6.82
C ALA A 383 -14.78 7.04 -8.30
N ARG A 384 -15.61 8.02 -8.64
CA ARG A 384 -15.79 8.52 -10.00
C ARG A 384 -15.51 10.01 -10.06
N LYS A 385 -14.85 10.45 -11.13
CA LYS A 385 -14.75 11.87 -11.47
C LYS A 385 -16.07 12.32 -12.09
N ALA A 386 -16.80 13.21 -11.42
CA ALA A 386 -18.06 13.74 -11.90
C ALA A 386 -17.89 14.47 -13.25
N GLN A 387 -18.90 14.34 -14.11
CA GLN A 387 -19.09 15.26 -15.22
C GLN A 387 -19.61 16.57 -14.60
N MET A 388 -18.74 17.55 -14.36
CA MET A 388 -19.23 18.89 -14.04
C MET A 388 -20.06 19.37 -15.24
N ALA A 389 -21.32 19.74 -14.98
CA ALA A 389 -22.11 20.50 -15.94
C ALA A 389 -21.33 21.79 -16.25
N LEU A 390 -21.14 22.06 -17.53
CA LEU A 390 -20.55 23.32 -18.01
C LEU A 390 -21.47 24.49 -17.65
#